data_AF-A0A942V0R0-F1
#
_entry.id   AF-A0A942V0R0-F1
#
_cell.length_a   1.000
_cell.length_b   1.000
_cell.length_c   1.000
_cell.angle_alpha   90.00
_cell.angle_beta   90.00
_cell.angle_gamma   90.00
#
_symmetry.space_group_name_H-M   'P 1'
#
loop_
_entity.id
_entity.type
_entity.pdbx_description
1 polymer ?
#
loop_
_entity_poly.entity_id
_entity_poly.type
_entity_poly.pdbx_seq_one_letter_code
_entity_poly.pdbx_strand_id
1 'polypeptide(L)'
;MSNNLMNYVNNPAAVGSFSASETSTKQYIDKNFQAKNRKENNRIYKKDTLLDDTFSEKMRVNWEKTKAIPLKHFPRGLGGAQDYTFFEFLQTAKFPYYVGGPILAALFYAGVNKNNFQAAKAAKTVAKHMALGVGLYYVGAAIAKSIVNTTVRLTRGIDLNQPYARAIPTSTNHTGVFGKDTEYHKVFESADFTRWDLLYNHEGKTPEQINETYIKLAKKYGIKEDANDVDSTVKPLVKKTIIMARAWQYALTACYVALGIGMANQTPWKNESLAGFKRTVKDGIFGINKTPLKQRLHNAKIAVYDYALKPFGKSFTEFWKGHNKASSIAGKSIILLTGLATLTAISLLVGKTSGRSHKIVKKDEKTNEVQK
;
A
#
# COMPACT_ATOMS: atom_id res chain seq x y z
N MET A 1 -12.04 9.57 -77.69
CA MET A 1 -11.41 10.91 -77.56
C MET A 1 -10.31 10.81 -76.51
N SER A 2 -9.06 11.04 -76.94
CA SER A 2 -7.74 11.15 -76.27
C SER A 2 -7.62 10.78 -74.77
N ASN A 3 -6.89 9.75 -74.32
CA ASN A 3 -5.44 9.41 -74.31
C ASN A 3 -4.52 10.19 -73.33
N ASN A 4 -3.75 9.37 -72.57
CA ASN A 4 -2.38 9.55 -72.03
C ASN A 4 -2.22 10.29 -70.69
N LEU A 5 -1.25 10.01 -69.80
CA LEU A 5 -0.36 8.88 -69.43
C LEU A 5 0.54 9.42 -68.27
N MET A 6 1.17 8.51 -67.53
CA MET A 6 2.22 8.71 -66.50
C MET A 6 3.28 9.80 -66.79
N ASN A 7 3.92 10.32 -65.73
CA ASN A 7 5.39 10.21 -65.60
C ASN A 7 5.92 10.48 -64.18
N TYR A 8 6.75 9.53 -63.74
CA TYR A 8 7.72 9.54 -62.64
C TYR A 8 9.03 10.24 -63.10
N VAL A 9 9.71 10.96 -62.19
CA VAL A 9 11.18 11.18 -62.20
C VAL A 9 11.60 11.27 -60.71
N ASN A 10 12.17 10.23 -60.10
CA ASN A 10 13.58 9.82 -60.03
C ASN A 10 14.52 10.74 -59.19
N ASN A 11 14.93 10.16 -58.03
CA ASN A 11 16.16 10.22 -57.20
C ASN A 11 17.49 10.63 -57.94
N PRO A 12 18.70 10.74 -57.32
CA PRO A 12 19.14 10.68 -55.91
C PRO A 12 20.31 11.64 -55.50
N ALA A 13 20.71 11.56 -54.22
CA ALA A 13 22.06 11.67 -53.62
C ALA A 13 23.11 12.71 -54.11
N ALA A 14 23.55 13.57 -53.19
CA ALA A 14 24.95 14.02 -53.11
C ALA A 14 25.37 14.21 -51.65
N VAL A 15 26.40 13.44 -51.28
CA VAL A 15 27.15 13.46 -50.02
C VAL A 15 28.13 14.65 -50.07
N GLY A 16 28.28 15.40 -48.98
CA GLY A 16 29.25 16.50 -48.90
C GLY A 16 29.41 17.05 -47.49
N SER A 17 30.53 16.69 -46.88
CA SER A 17 30.96 16.91 -45.49
C SER A 17 31.52 18.32 -45.22
N PHE A 18 31.54 18.70 -43.92
CA PHE A 18 32.44 19.64 -43.23
C PHE A 18 32.32 21.16 -43.51
N SER A 19 31.90 21.94 -42.50
CA SER A 19 32.81 22.62 -41.55
C SER A 19 32.04 23.58 -40.63
N ALA A 20 32.55 23.72 -39.40
CA ALA A 20 32.02 24.62 -38.39
C ALA A 20 32.47 26.06 -38.66
N SER A 21 31.55 27.03 -38.54
CA SER A 21 31.91 28.39 -38.18
C SER A 21 30.82 29.00 -37.29
N GLU A 22 31.24 29.47 -36.12
CA GLU A 22 30.46 30.22 -35.15
C GLU A 22 29.73 31.40 -35.80
N THR A 23 28.43 31.53 -35.55
CA THR A 23 27.78 32.83 -35.63
C THR A 23 26.67 32.92 -34.59
N SER A 24 26.90 33.82 -33.65
CA SER A 24 26.10 34.15 -32.49
C SER A 24 24.75 34.76 -32.87
N THR A 25 23.70 33.93 -32.97
CA THR A 25 22.32 34.43 -33.05
C THR A 25 21.80 34.76 -31.66
N LYS A 26 21.79 36.06 -31.37
CA LYS A 26 21.19 36.72 -30.19
C LYS A 26 19.82 36.12 -29.85
N GLN A 27 19.70 35.50 -28.68
CA GLN A 27 18.41 35.25 -28.05
C GLN A 27 17.71 36.59 -27.81
N TYR A 28 16.60 36.82 -28.50
CA TYR A 28 15.63 37.83 -28.09
C TYR A 28 15.01 37.39 -26.75
N ILE A 29 15.60 37.87 -25.65
CA ILE A 29 14.97 37.81 -24.34
C ILE A 29 13.90 38.91 -24.34
N ASP A 30 12.64 38.51 -24.54
CA ASP A 30 11.51 39.37 -24.27
C ASP A 30 11.46 39.68 -22.77
N LYS A 31 11.88 40.89 -22.40
CA LYS A 31 11.95 41.39 -21.01
C LYS A 31 10.57 41.57 -20.38
N ASN A 32 9.47 41.37 -21.13
CA ASN A 32 8.11 41.41 -20.60
C ASN A 32 7.55 40.03 -20.20
N PHE A 33 8.34 38.94 -20.33
CA PHE A 33 8.00 37.62 -19.79
C PHE A 33 8.55 37.37 -18.37
N GLN A 34 8.82 38.44 -17.61
CA GLN A 34 9.17 38.33 -16.20
C GLN A 34 8.08 38.91 -15.29
N ALA A 35 7.64 38.04 -14.37
CA ALA A 35 7.01 38.36 -13.10
C ALA A 35 5.56 38.91 -13.11
N LYS A 36 4.62 38.18 -13.71
CA LYS A 36 3.23 38.20 -13.21
C LYS A 36 3.09 37.18 -12.07
N ASN A 37 3.25 37.65 -10.84
CA ASN A 37 2.92 36.98 -9.57
C ASN A 37 3.18 35.46 -9.53
N ARG A 38 4.45 35.03 -9.41
CA ARG A 38 4.73 33.71 -8.84
C ARG A 38 4.23 33.74 -7.40
N LYS A 39 3.08 33.12 -7.14
CA LYS A 39 2.68 32.75 -5.77
C LYS A 39 3.88 32.07 -5.11
N GLU A 40 4.24 32.57 -3.94
CA GLU A 40 5.28 31.97 -3.11
C GLU A 40 5.03 30.46 -2.98
N ASN A 41 6.05 29.66 -3.24
CA ASN A 41 5.93 28.22 -3.37
C ASN A 41 5.76 27.59 -1.97
N ASN A 42 4.54 27.61 -1.44
CA ASN A 42 4.13 27.05 -0.14
C ASN A 42 4.13 25.50 -0.11
N ARG A 43 5.10 24.88 -0.78
CA ARG A 43 5.27 23.42 -0.75
C ARG A 43 5.80 22.98 0.60
N ILE A 44 5.09 22.03 1.20
CA ILE A 44 5.51 21.37 2.44
C ILE A 44 6.84 20.62 2.23
N TYR A 45 7.02 19.99 1.05
CA TYR A 45 8.24 19.25 0.70
C TYR A 45 8.87 19.81 -0.59
N LYS A 46 10.14 20.21 -0.49
CA LYS A 46 10.94 20.74 -1.62
C LYS A 46 11.80 19.67 -2.30
N LYS A 47 12.10 18.58 -1.59
CA LYS A 47 12.82 17.40 -2.06
C LYS A 47 12.12 16.15 -1.57
N ASP A 48 12.51 15.00 -2.09
CA ASP A 48 12.04 13.73 -1.57
C ASP A 48 12.51 13.56 -0.14
N THR A 49 11.56 13.33 0.78
CA THR A 49 11.82 13.34 2.21
C THR A 49 11.24 12.09 2.85
N LEU A 50 12.07 11.38 3.61
CA LEU A 50 11.64 10.30 4.48
C LEU A 50 10.72 10.87 5.57
N LEU A 51 9.54 10.29 5.74
CA LEU A 51 8.61 10.72 6.79
C LEU A 51 8.84 9.91 8.05
N ASP A 52 8.38 10.44 9.18
CA ASP A 52 8.54 9.79 10.47
C ASP A 52 7.91 8.40 10.50
N ASP A 53 8.62 7.45 11.12
CA ASP A 53 8.18 6.06 11.30
C ASP A 53 7.17 5.89 12.46
N THR A 54 6.29 6.89 12.66
CA THR A 54 5.29 6.88 13.72
C THR A 54 3.94 6.35 13.22
N PHE A 55 3.18 5.74 14.13
CA PHE A 55 1.84 5.25 13.81
C PHE A 55 0.90 6.38 13.35
N SER A 56 0.98 7.54 14.02
CA SER A 56 0.18 8.72 13.69
C SER A 56 0.43 9.17 12.25
N GLU A 57 1.71 9.28 11.88
CA GLU A 57 2.08 9.76 10.54
C GLU A 57 1.67 8.78 9.45
N LYS A 58 1.86 7.47 9.68
CA LYS A 58 1.38 6.42 8.77
C LYS A 58 -0.14 6.47 8.60
N MET A 59 -0.88 6.70 9.67
CA MET A 59 -2.34 6.85 9.62
C MET A 59 -2.76 8.10 8.85
N ARG A 60 -2.10 9.24 9.11
CA ARG A 60 -2.32 10.49 8.37
C ARG A 60 -2.08 10.30 6.87
N VAL A 61 -0.92 9.75 6.50
CA VAL A 61 -0.56 9.48 5.11
C VAL A 61 -1.54 8.52 4.45
N ASN A 62 -1.93 7.44 5.14
CA ASN A 62 -2.86 6.48 4.57
C ASN A 62 -4.26 7.08 4.40
N TRP A 63 -4.70 7.93 5.33
CA TRP A 63 -5.95 8.68 5.24
C TRP A 63 -5.93 9.65 4.06
N GLU A 64 -4.86 10.43 3.90
CA GLU A 64 -4.73 11.38 2.79
C GLU A 64 -4.71 10.69 1.43
N LYS A 65 -3.95 9.58 1.30
CA LYS A 65 -3.99 8.74 0.09
C LYS A 65 -5.40 8.24 -0.19
N THR A 66 -6.07 7.68 0.82
CA THR A 66 -7.39 7.08 0.67
C THR A 66 -8.44 8.13 0.28
N LYS A 67 -8.41 9.31 0.90
CA LYS A 67 -9.28 10.44 0.58
C LYS A 67 -9.02 10.98 -0.83
N ALA A 68 -7.77 11.01 -1.27
CA ALA A 68 -7.39 11.51 -2.59
C ALA A 68 -7.85 10.59 -3.74
N ILE A 69 -8.05 9.29 -3.50
CA ILE A 69 -8.52 8.34 -4.52
C ILE A 69 -9.85 8.80 -5.15
N PRO A 70 -10.98 8.92 -4.42
CA PRO A 70 -12.26 9.35 -5.01
C PRO A 70 -12.32 10.84 -5.33
N LEU A 71 -11.62 11.69 -4.57
CA LEU A 71 -11.77 13.14 -4.69
C LEU A 71 -10.83 13.78 -5.73
N LYS A 72 -9.70 13.14 -6.06
CA LYS A 72 -8.68 13.72 -6.94
C LYS A 72 -8.25 12.76 -8.04
N HIS A 73 -7.77 11.57 -7.70
CA HIS A 73 -7.14 10.67 -8.68
C HIS A 73 -8.14 10.06 -9.65
N PHE A 74 -9.29 9.60 -9.15
CA PHE A 74 -10.31 8.97 -9.98
C PHE A 74 -10.94 9.94 -11.00
N PRO A 75 -11.44 11.13 -10.61
CA PRO A 75 -11.95 12.11 -11.57
C PRO A 75 -10.91 12.57 -12.61
N ARG A 76 -9.65 12.77 -12.19
CA ARG A 76 -8.56 13.14 -13.10
C ARG A 76 -8.20 12.03 -14.08
N GLY A 77 -8.27 10.77 -13.64
CA GLY A 77 -8.05 9.60 -14.50
C GLY A 77 -9.15 9.46 -15.55
N LEU A 78 -10.42 9.58 -15.17
CA LEU A 78 -11.55 9.58 -16.10
C LEU A 78 -11.52 10.78 -17.05
N GLY A 79 -11.06 11.94 -16.57
CA GLY A 79 -10.92 13.16 -17.36
C GLY A 79 -9.68 13.19 -18.26
N GLY A 80 -8.87 12.12 -18.32
CA GLY A 80 -7.72 12.02 -19.21
C GLY A 80 -6.66 13.10 -18.98
N ALA A 81 -6.38 13.45 -17.72
CA ALA A 81 -5.41 14.49 -17.40
C ALA A 81 -4.04 14.22 -18.07
N GLN A 82 -3.52 15.16 -18.86
CA GLN A 82 -2.27 14.96 -19.61
C GLN A 82 -1.04 14.82 -18.70
N ASP A 83 -1.09 15.38 -17.49
CA ASP A 83 -0.02 15.29 -16.49
C ASP A 83 -0.19 14.09 -15.54
N TYR A 84 -1.11 13.16 -15.83
CA TYR A 84 -1.44 12.05 -14.93
C TYR A 84 -0.26 11.10 -14.73
N THR A 85 0.18 10.92 -13.49
CA THR A 85 1.35 10.09 -13.20
C THR A 85 0.96 8.62 -13.09
N PHE A 86 1.95 7.74 -13.23
CA PHE A 86 1.77 6.31 -12.98
C PHE A 86 1.28 6.03 -11.55
N PHE A 87 1.69 6.84 -10.57
CA PHE A 87 1.18 6.74 -9.20
C PHE A 87 -0.32 7.01 -9.13
N GLU A 88 -0.80 8.11 -9.73
CA GLU A 88 -2.22 8.43 -9.74
C GLU A 88 -3.04 7.33 -10.42
N PHE A 89 -2.52 6.76 -11.51
CA PHE A 89 -3.10 5.58 -12.16
C PHE A 89 -3.23 4.38 -11.21
N LEU A 90 -2.16 4.03 -10.50
CA LEU A 90 -2.19 2.95 -9.52
C LEU A 90 -3.13 3.24 -8.34
N GLN A 91 -3.31 4.51 -7.94
CA GLN A 91 -4.28 4.86 -6.90
C GLN A 91 -5.72 4.75 -7.40
N THR A 92 -5.99 5.14 -8.64
CA THR A 92 -7.31 5.01 -9.28
C THR A 92 -7.70 3.56 -9.49
N ALA A 93 -6.75 2.68 -9.83
CA ALA A 93 -6.98 1.25 -9.88
C ALA A 93 -7.44 0.67 -8.53
N LYS A 94 -7.16 1.35 -7.41
CA LYS A 94 -7.64 0.96 -6.07
C LYS A 94 -9.04 1.48 -5.74
N PHE A 95 -9.61 2.35 -6.56
CA PHE A 95 -10.95 2.92 -6.33
C PHE A 95 -12.02 1.83 -6.07
N PRO A 96 -12.14 0.75 -6.88
CA PRO A 96 -13.12 -0.30 -6.60
C PRO A 96 -12.92 -0.98 -5.25
N TYR A 97 -11.68 -1.12 -4.79
CA TYR A 97 -11.38 -1.76 -3.50
C TYR A 97 -11.71 -0.87 -2.30
N TYR A 98 -11.50 0.45 -2.38
CA TYR A 98 -11.75 1.37 -1.26
C TYR A 98 -13.17 1.91 -1.23
N VAL A 99 -13.79 2.09 -2.39
CA VAL A 99 -15.14 2.65 -2.52
C VAL A 99 -16.16 1.54 -2.78
N GLY A 100 -15.84 0.60 -3.65
CA GLY A 100 -16.73 -0.51 -4.01
C GLY A 100 -17.00 -1.47 -2.85
N GLY A 101 -16.01 -1.77 -1.98
CA GLY A 101 -16.22 -2.61 -0.80
C GLY A 101 -17.27 -2.03 0.18
N PRO A 102 -17.12 -0.77 0.63
CA PRO A 102 -18.13 -0.09 1.44
C PRO A 102 -19.48 0.07 0.74
N ILE A 103 -19.51 0.38 -0.56
CA ILE A 103 -20.75 0.46 -1.34
C ILE A 103 -21.42 -0.91 -1.38
N LEU A 104 -20.68 -1.99 -1.62
CA LEU A 104 -21.22 -3.35 -1.66
C LEU A 104 -21.76 -3.75 -0.28
N ALA A 105 -21.05 -3.44 0.80
CA ALA A 105 -21.54 -3.62 2.16
C ALA A 105 -22.82 -2.80 2.43
N ALA A 106 -22.88 -1.56 1.94
CA ALA A 106 -24.04 -0.69 2.04
C ALA A 106 -25.22 -1.17 1.19
N LEU A 107 -24.98 -1.71 -0.02
CA LEU A 107 -25.99 -2.29 -0.90
C LEU A 107 -26.55 -3.58 -0.31
N PHE A 108 -25.69 -4.46 0.24
CA PHE A 108 -26.16 -5.60 1.02
C PHE A 108 -27.00 -5.11 2.22
N TYR A 109 -26.55 -4.09 2.94
CA TYR A 109 -27.31 -3.55 4.06
C TYR A 109 -28.65 -2.89 3.64
N ALA A 110 -28.69 -2.23 2.48
CA ALA A 110 -29.80 -1.41 1.98
C ALA A 110 -30.79 -2.17 1.08
N GLY A 111 -30.40 -3.30 0.47
CA GLY A 111 -31.22 -4.14 -0.41
C GLY A 111 -32.40 -4.85 0.29
N VAL A 112 -32.83 -4.33 1.42
CA VAL A 112 -33.89 -4.85 2.27
C VAL A 112 -35.03 -3.84 2.27
N ASN A 113 -35.85 -3.90 1.22
CA ASN A 113 -37.31 -3.66 1.15
C ASN A 113 -37.68 -3.39 -0.34
N LYS A 114 -38.75 -3.96 -0.93
CA LYS A 114 -40.14 -3.60 -0.56
C LYS A 114 -41.27 -4.58 -0.97
N ASN A 115 -41.03 -5.79 -1.50
CA ASN A 115 -42.14 -6.53 -2.13
C ASN A 115 -42.62 -7.80 -1.41
N ASN A 116 -41.93 -8.30 -0.37
CA ASN A 116 -42.41 -9.46 0.39
C ASN A 116 -41.84 -9.53 1.82
N PHE A 117 -42.70 -9.42 2.84
CA PHE A 117 -42.31 -9.16 4.24
C PHE A 117 -41.56 -10.32 4.91
N GLN A 118 -41.87 -11.57 4.54
CA GLN A 118 -41.19 -12.77 5.06
C GLN A 118 -39.82 -13.01 4.40
N ALA A 119 -39.73 -12.86 3.08
CA ALA A 119 -38.46 -12.94 2.35
C ALA A 119 -37.50 -11.81 2.72
N ALA A 120 -38.03 -10.61 3.01
CA ALA A 120 -37.23 -9.46 3.44
C ALA A 120 -36.47 -9.71 4.76
N LYS A 121 -37.04 -10.45 5.72
CA LYS A 121 -36.39 -10.73 7.02
C LYS A 121 -35.22 -11.72 6.89
N ALA A 122 -35.37 -12.75 6.06
CA ALA A 122 -34.30 -13.68 5.74
C ALA A 122 -33.19 -13.00 4.92
N ALA A 123 -33.55 -12.24 3.89
CA ALA A 123 -32.62 -11.45 3.07
C ALA A 123 -31.82 -10.43 3.90
N LYS A 124 -32.48 -9.76 4.87
CA LYS A 124 -31.82 -8.82 5.80
C LYS A 124 -30.75 -9.48 6.66
N THR A 125 -30.97 -10.73 7.05
CA THR A 125 -30.04 -11.47 7.90
C THR A 125 -28.82 -11.88 7.06
N VAL A 126 -29.05 -12.44 5.87
CA VAL A 126 -28.00 -12.82 4.92
C VAL A 126 -27.14 -11.62 4.53
N ALA A 127 -27.76 -10.49 4.18
CA ALA A 127 -27.03 -9.34 3.70
C ALA A 127 -26.20 -8.64 4.80
N LYS A 128 -26.64 -8.71 6.07
CA LYS A 128 -25.81 -8.30 7.22
C LYS A 128 -24.59 -9.19 7.40
N HIS A 129 -24.74 -10.51 7.27
CA HIS A 129 -23.62 -11.44 7.33
C HIS A 129 -22.63 -11.21 6.18
N MET A 130 -23.13 -10.87 4.98
CA MET A 130 -22.27 -10.49 3.85
C MET A 130 -21.50 -9.19 4.12
N ALA A 131 -22.14 -8.15 4.64
CA ALA A 131 -21.47 -6.90 5.02
C ALA A 131 -20.42 -7.11 6.13
N LEU A 132 -20.73 -7.95 7.13
CA LEU A 132 -19.77 -8.35 8.17
C LEU A 132 -18.63 -9.19 7.61
N GLY A 133 -18.90 -10.08 6.65
CA GLY A 133 -17.89 -10.86 5.94
C GLY A 133 -16.92 -9.97 5.18
N VAL A 134 -17.41 -8.92 4.51
CA VAL A 134 -16.57 -7.89 3.88
C VAL A 134 -15.77 -7.12 4.94
N GLY A 135 -16.38 -6.74 6.07
CA GLY A 135 -15.66 -6.09 7.17
C GLY A 135 -14.52 -6.96 7.73
N LEU A 136 -14.82 -8.23 8.06
CA LEU A 136 -13.86 -9.18 8.59
C LEU A 136 -12.82 -9.61 7.54
N TYR A 137 -13.13 -9.54 6.24
CA TYR A 137 -12.16 -9.68 5.16
C TYR A 137 -11.05 -8.62 5.30
N TYR A 138 -11.42 -7.34 5.42
CA TYR A 138 -10.42 -6.26 5.53
C TYR A 138 -9.66 -6.34 6.85
N VAL A 139 -10.32 -6.70 7.95
CA VAL A 139 -9.67 -6.91 9.25
C VAL A 139 -8.67 -8.06 9.17
N GLY A 140 -9.06 -9.21 8.59
CA GLY A 140 -8.18 -10.36 8.39
C GLY A 140 -6.96 -10.01 7.53
N ALA A 141 -7.18 -9.33 6.40
CA ALA A 141 -6.10 -8.84 5.54
C ALA A 141 -5.16 -7.86 6.27
N ALA A 142 -5.70 -6.98 7.12
CA ALA A 142 -4.91 -6.06 7.92
C ALA A 142 -4.07 -6.78 8.98
N ILE A 143 -4.66 -7.77 9.68
CA ILE A 143 -3.95 -8.61 10.66
C ILE A 143 -2.80 -9.36 9.98
N ALA A 144 -3.06 -10.05 8.86
CA ALA A 144 -2.03 -10.77 8.11
C ALA A 144 -0.85 -9.86 7.72
N LYS A 145 -1.15 -8.67 7.17
CA LYS A 145 -0.12 -7.69 6.83
C LYS A 145 0.62 -7.18 8.06
N SER A 146 -0.09 -6.91 9.16
CA SER A 146 0.49 -6.42 10.40
C SER A 146 1.47 -7.41 11.02
N ILE A 147 1.12 -8.71 11.06
CA ILE A 147 2.00 -9.76 11.57
C ILE A 147 3.30 -9.78 10.78
N VAL A 148 3.23 -9.86 9.45
CA VAL A 148 4.43 -9.90 8.60
C VAL A 148 5.27 -8.63 8.75
N ASN A 149 4.65 -7.44 8.71
CA ASN A 149 5.35 -6.17 8.88
C ASN A 149 6.06 -6.09 10.23
N THR A 150 5.37 -6.50 11.30
CA THR A 150 5.91 -6.50 12.67
C THR A 150 7.06 -7.48 12.79
N THR A 151 6.93 -8.70 12.25
CA THR A 151 8.01 -9.68 12.22
C THR A 151 9.23 -9.15 11.50
N VAL A 152 9.07 -8.57 10.30
CA VAL A 152 10.19 -7.99 9.54
C VAL A 152 10.81 -6.80 10.26
N ARG A 153 10.01 -5.93 10.87
CA ARG A 153 10.50 -4.79 11.65
C ARG A 153 11.31 -5.24 12.87
N LEU A 154 10.83 -6.21 13.63
CA LEU A 154 11.52 -6.72 14.82
C LEU A 154 12.82 -7.46 14.46
N THR A 155 12.74 -8.33 13.45
CA THR A 155 13.82 -9.27 13.12
C THR A 155 14.88 -8.65 12.23
N ARG A 156 14.48 -7.78 11.28
CA ARG A 156 15.37 -7.15 10.29
C ARG A 156 15.53 -5.64 10.43
N GLY A 157 14.73 -4.98 11.28
CA GLY A 157 14.80 -3.53 11.45
C GLY A 157 14.19 -2.75 10.28
N ILE A 158 13.47 -3.41 9.38
CA ILE A 158 12.90 -2.79 8.18
C ILE A 158 11.42 -2.58 8.39
N ASP A 159 10.96 -1.33 8.27
CA ASP A 159 9.54 -1.04 8.20
C ASP A 159 9.05 -1.01 6.75
N LEU A 160 8.38 -2.09 6.31
CA LEU A 160 7.83 -2.20 4.96
C LEU A 160 6.75 -1.17 4.62
N ASN A 161 6.30 -0.39 5.62
CA ASN A 161 5.36 0.71 5.47
C ASN A 161 5.99 2.08 5.75
N GLN A 162 7.32 2.18 5.85
CA GLN A 162 8.02 3.45 5.99
C GLN A 162 7.58 4.41 4.87
N PRO A 163 6.86 5.50 5.19
CA PRO A 163 6.37 6.40 4.18
C PRO A 163 7.46 7.40 3.79
N TYR A 164 7.43 7.84 2.53
CA TYR A 164 8.21 9.01 2.09
C TYR A 164 7.33 9.92 1.23
N ALA A 165 7.61 11.21 1.31
CA ALA A 165 7.00 12.23 0.47
C ALA A 165 7.89 12.42 -0.77
N ARG A 166 7.31 12.25 -1.96
CA ARG A 166 7.94 12.57 -3.24
C ARG A 166 7.50 13.95 -3.68
N ALA A 167 8.45 14.84 -3.89
CA ALA A 167 8.17 16.17 -4.44
C ALA A 167 8.06 16.05 -5.97
N ILE A 168 6.93 16.46 -6.54
CA ILE A 168 6.71 16.38 -8.00
C ILE A 168 6.85 17.75 -8.62
N PRO A 169 7.63 17.88 -9.72
CA PRO A 169 7.63 19.11 -10.49
C PRO A 169 6.25 19.28 -11.13
N THR A 170 5.58 20.37 -10.79
CA THR A 170 4.27 20.68 -11.35
C THR A 170 4.40 20.94 -12.86
N SER A 171 3.72 20.15 -13.69
CA SER A 171 3.53 20.49 -15.10
C SER A 171 2.43 21.56 -15.20
N THR A 172 2.75 22.72 -15.75
CA THR A 172 1.76 23.76 -16.09
C THR A 172 1.10 23.41 -17.41
N ASN A 173 -0.17 23.02 -17.39
CA ASN A 173 -1.04 23.12 -18.56
C ASN A 173 -1.68 24.51 -18.66
N HIS A 174 -1.99 24.92 -19.89
CA HIS A 174 -2.44 26.24 -20.36
C HIS A 174 -3.67 26.88 -19.67
N THR A 175 -4.28 26.23 -18.68
CA THR A 175 -5.53 26.67 -18.02
C THR A 175 -5.35 27.15 -16.58
N GLY A 176 -4.11 27.24 -16.08
CA GLY A 176 -3.84 27.85 -14.78
C GLY A 176 -3.98 26.86 -13.61
N VAL A 177 -2.82 26.54 -13.03
CA VAL A 177 -2.60 26.04 -11.67
C VAL A 177 -3.37 24.79 -11.25
N PHE A 178 -2.80 23.61 -11.55
CA PHE A 178 -2.98 22.43 -10.70
C PHE A 178 -1.69 22.17 -9.92
N GLY A 179 -1.65 22.59 -8.64
CA GLY A 179 -0.55 22.28 -7.72
C GLY A 179 -0.43 20.77 -7.50
N LYS A 180 0.54 20.14 -8.15
CA LYS A 180 1.09 18.85 -7.73
C LYS A 180 2.27 19.15 -6.83
N ASP A 181 2.08 18.96 -5.53
CA ASP A 181 3.10 19.33 -4.55
C ASP A 181 3.71 18.11 -3.85
N THR A 182 2.96 17.02 -3.64
CA THR A 182 3.49 15.83 -2.95
C THR A 182 2.74 14.54 -3.33
N GLU A 183 3.47 13.49 -3.67
CA GLU A 183 2.97 12.11 -3.71
C GLU A 183 3.55 11.33 -2.52
N TYR A 184 2.70 10.59 -1.82
CA TYR A 184 3.19 9.75 -0.72
C TYR A 184 3.44 8.33 -1.24
N HIS A 185 4.61 7.79 -0.92
CA HIS A 185 5.05 6.45 -1.33
C HIS A 185 5.55 5.66 -0.12
N LYS A 186 6.00 4.42 -0.35
CA LYS A 186 6.71 3.63 0.66
C LYS A 186 8.15 3.40 0.20
N VAL A 187 9.10 3.49 1.12
CA VAL A 187 10.52 3.26 0.78
C VAL A 187 10.72 1.87 0.17
N PHE A 188 10.04 0.88 0.74
CA PHE A 188 10.07 -0.51 0.32
C PHE A 188 8.78 -0.93 -0.44
N GLU A 189 8.31 -0.04 -1.33
CA GLU A 189 7.11 -0.30 -2.16
C GLU A 189 7.33 -1.49 -3.11
N SER A 190 8.52 -1.57 -3.73
CA SER A 190 8.97 -2.68 -4.57
C SER A 190 10.41 -3.06 -4.21
N ALA A 191 10.78 -4.33 -4.40
CA ALA A 191 12.16 -4.78 -4.26
C ALA A 191 13.08 -4.18 -5.34
N ASP A 192 12.54 -3.90 -6.52
CA ASP A 192 13.30 -3.35 -7.64
C ASP A 192 13.40 -1.82 -7.55
N PHE A 193 12.33 -1.18 -7.09
CA PHE A 193 12.24 0.28 -6.96
C PHE A 193 12.29 0.73 -5.49
N THR A 194 13.16 0.11 -4.69
CA THR A 194 13.42 0.55 -3.32
C THR A 194 14.19 1.88 -3.32
N ARG A 195 13.76 2.85 -2.50
CA ARG A 195 14.44 4.14 -2.34
C ARG A 195 15.64 4.06 -1.41
N TRP A 196 16.73 3.46 -1.91
CA TRP A 196 18.01 3.34 -1.19
C TRP A 196 18.64 4.68 -0.86
N ASP A 197 18.46 5.66 -1.75
CA ASP A 197 18.97 7.03 -1.59
C ASP A 197 18.48 7.68 -0.29
N LEU A 198 17.21 7.44 0.09
CA LEU A 198 16.60 8.00 1.29
C LEU A 198 17.08 7.34 2.60
N LEU A 199 17.83 6.24 2.53
CA LEU A 199 18.32 5.51 3.70
C LEU A 199 19.72 5.94 4.14
N TYR A 200 20.44 6.70 3.31
CA TYR A 200 21.73 7.29 3.67
C TYR A 200 21.53 8.51 4.55
N ASN A 201 22.44 8.69 5.52
CA ASN A 201 22.50 9.92 6.26
C ASN A 201 23.25 10.98 5.44
N HIS A 202 22.52 11.83 4.72
CA HIS A 202 23.10 12.87 3.86
C HIS A 202 23.87 13.97 4.63
N GLU A 203 23.74 14.03 5.95
CA GLU A 203 24.45 14.98 6.81
C GLU A 203 25.73 14.38 7.42
N GLY A 204 25.95 13.07 7.22
CA GLY A 204 27.15 12.38 7.69
C GLY A 204 28.41 12.88 7.00
N LYS A 205 29.50 13.02 7.76
CA LYS A 205 30.81 13.47 7.25
C LYS A 205 31.79 12.32 7.02
N THR A 206 31.54 11.17 7.64
CA THR A 206 32.36 9.96 7.49
C THR A 206 31.54 8.84 6.85
N PRO A 207 32.18 7.84 6.21
CA PRO A 207 31.49 6.69 5.64
C PRO A 207 30.59 5.94 6.64
N GLU A 208 31.02 5.82 7.90
CA GLU A 208 30.26 5.18 8.97
C GLU A 208 28.97 5.94 9.30
N GLN A 209 29.04 7.28 9.30
CA GLN A 209 27.89 8.13 9.56
C GLN A 209 26.90 8.10 8.40
N ILE A 210 27.40 8.16 7.17
CA ILE A 210 26.59 8.07 5.94
C ILE A 210 25.86 6.73 5.88
N ASN A 211 26.54 5.63 6.25
CA ASN A 211 26.04 4.26 6.19
C ASN A 211 25.38 3.75 7.48
N GLU A 212 25.09 4.62 8.45
CA GLU A 212 24.62 4.22 9.78
C GLU A 212 23.39 3.28 9.72
N THR A 213 22.42 3.60 8.86
CA THR A 213 21.22 2.77 8.63
C THR A 213 21.59 1.39 8.11
N TYR A 214 22.49 1.31 7.13
CA TYR A 214 22.95 0.05 6.55
C TYR A 214 23.74 -0.79 7.56
N ILE A 215 24.55 -0.15 8.41
CA ILE A 215 25.27 -0.81 9.51
C ILE A 215 24.28 -1.41 10.53
N LYS A 216 23.22 -0.66 10.90
CA LYS A 216 22.16 -1.17 11.78
C LYS A 216 21.44 -2.37 11.16
N LEU A 217 21.17 -2.32 9.85
CA LEU A 217 20.57 -3.44 9.12
C LEU A 217 21.52 -4.64 9.08
N ALA A 218 22.79 -4.49 8.72
CA ALA A 218 23.79 -5.57 8.68
C ALA A 218 23.84 -6.35 10.00
N LYS A 219 23.85 -5.63 11.13
CA LYS A 219 23.78 -6.23 12.47
C LYS A 219 22.52 -7.09 12.67
N LYS A 220 21.35 -6.61 12.23
CA LYS A 220 20.07 -7.35 12.28
C LYS A 220 20.02 -8.54 11.30
N TYR A 221 20.79 -8.49 10.22
CA TYR A 221 20.98 -9.62 9.31
C TYR A 221 22.04 -10.62 9.79
N GLY A 222 22.80 -10.29 10.84
CA GLY A 222 23.85 -11.14 11.40
C GLY A 222 25.14 -11.13 10.60
N ILE A 223 25.38 -10.05 9.84
CA ILE A 223 26.59 -9.83 9.05
C ILE A 223 27.59 -9.03 9.88
N LYS A 224 28.86 -9.43 9.82
CA LYS A 224 30.00 -8.71 10.41
C LYS A 224 30.79 -8.11 9.26
N GLU A 225 30.52 -6.86 8.90
CA GLU A 225 31.16 -6.19 7.76
C GLU A 225 31.74 -4.83 8.13
N ASP A 226 32.74 -4.42 7.34
CA ASP A 226 33.42 -3.14 7.38
C ASP A 226 32.53 -2.02 6.83
N ALA A 227 32.55 -0.85 7.46
CA ALA A 227 31.58 0.24 7.28
C ALA A 227 31.50 0.81 5.85
N ASN A 228 32.54 0.62 5.06
CA ASN A 228 32.68 1.22 3.73
C ASN A 228 31.87 0.52 2.62
N ASP A 229 31.58 -0.79 2.74
CA ASP A 229 30.90 -1.58 1.70
C ASP A 229 29.66 -2.34 2.22
N VAL A 230 29.14 -1.92 3.38
CA VAL A 230 27.99 -2.59 4.02
C VAL A 230 26.73 -2.55 3.15
N ASP A 231 26.56 -1.51 2.35
CA ASP A 231 25.34 -1.31 1.57
C ASP A 231 25.23 -2.33 0.41
N SER A 232 26.33 -2.70 -0.23
CA SER A 232 26.36 -3.67 -1.33
C SER A 232 25.95 -5.07 -0.87
N THR A 233 26.33 -5.47 0.35
CA THR A 233 25.90 -6.75 0.94
C THR A 233 24.47 -6.70 1.48
N VAL A 234 24.08 -5.60 2.13
CA VAL A 234 22.77 -5.50 2.78
C VAL A 234 21.63 -5.37 1.77
N LYS A 235 21.83 -4.64 0.66
CA LYS A 235 20.80 -4.40 -0.36
C LYS A 235 20.16 -5.70 -0.90
N PRO A 236 20.91 -6.72 -1.37
CA PRO A 236 20.35 -8.01 -1.81
C PRO A 236 19.52 -8.71 -0.74
N LEU A 237 19.96 -8.66 0.52
CA LEU A 237 19.25 -9.28 1.65
C LEU A 237 17.94 -8.56 1.96
N VAL A 238 17.96 -7.23 1.95
CA VAL A 238 16.77 -6.39 2.10
C VAL A 238 15.78 -6.68 0.97
N LYS A 239 16.24 -6.76 -0.30
CA LYS A 239 15.39 -7.14 -1.44
C LYS A 239 14.74 -8.51 -1.23
N LYS A 240 15.52 -9.52 -0.84
CA LYS A 240 15.02 -10.86 -0.51
C LYS A 240 13.96 -10.81 0.57
N THR A 241 14.17 -10.03 1.63
CA THR A 241 13.20 -9.83 2.72
C THR A 241 11.92 -9.19 2.21
N ILE A 242 12.00 -8.15 1.37
CA ILE A 242 10.81 -7.49 0.79
C ILE A 242 10.00 -8.49 -0.02
N ILE A 243 10.64 -9.21 -0.94
CA ILE A 243 9.97 -10.20 -1.81
C ILE A 243 9.28 -11.26 -0.96
N MET A 244 10.01 -11.85 -0.01
CA MET A 244 9.49 -12.91 0.84
C MET A 244 8.36 -12.42 1.76
N ALA A 245 8.50 -11.22 2.32
CA ALA A 245 7.47 -10.62 3.15
C ALA A 245 6.21 -10.32 2.35
N ARG A 246 6.32 -9.76 1.13
CA ARG A 246 5.16 -9.51 0.27
C ARG A 246 4.46 -10.81 -0.10
N ALA A 247 5.21 -11.86 -0.44
CA ALA A 247 4.65 -13.18 -0.71
C ALA A 247 3.86 -13.73 0.51
N TRP A 248 4.43 -13.65 1.71
CA TRP A 248 3.76 -14.08 2.94
C TRP A 248 2.56 -13.20 3.31
N GLN A 249 2.60 -11.90 3.01
CA GLN A 249 1.43 -11.02 3.19
C GLN A 249 0.24 -11.50 2.36
N TYR A 250 0.46 -11.87 1.10
CA TYR A 250 -0.61 -12.41 0.25
C TYR A 250 -1.08 -13.80 0.70
N ALA A 251 -0.16 -14.71 1.00
CA ALA A 251 -0.49 -16.06 1.46
C ALA A 251 -1.28 -16.06 2.79
N LEU A 252 -0.83 -15.27 3.77
CA LEU A 252 -1.53 -15.14 5.04
C LEU A 252 -2.85 -14.38 4.92
N THR A 253 -2.94 -13.42 3.99
CA THR A 253 -4.21 -12.72 3.75
C THR A 253 -5.29 -13.72 3.38
N ALA A 254 -5.02 -14.71 2.52
CA ALA A 254 -6.00 -15.73 2.18
C ALA A 254 -6.49 -16.52 3.41
N CYS A 255 -5.57 -16.95 4.28
CA CYS A 255 -5.91 -17.70 5.50
C CYS A 255 -6.75 -16.85 6.48
N TYR A 256 -6.31 -15.64 6.78
CA TYR A 256 -7.00 -14.73 7.71
C TYR A 256 -8.33 -14.20 7.15
N VAL A 257 -8.43 -14.02 5.83
CA VAL A 257 -9.69 -13.69 5.16
C VAL A 257 -10.67 -14.85 5.26
N ALA A 258 -10.24 -16.09 4.97
CA ALA A 258 -11.08 -17.27 5.07
C ALA A 258 -11.58 -17.47 6.50
N LEU A 259 -10.69 -17.28 7.49
CA LEU A 259 -11.05 -17.28 8.91
C LEU A 259 -12.05 -16.16 9.23
N GLY A 260 -11.82 -14.93 8.76
CA GLY A 260 -12.70 -13.78 8.95
C GLY A 260 -14.11 -13.99 8.39
N ILE A 261 -14.22 -14.45 7.15
CA ILE A 261 -15.50 -14.77 6.50
C ILE A 261 -16.20 -15.94 7.22
N GLY A 262 -15.46 -16.99 7.58
CA GLY A 262 -15.98 -18.13 8.33
C GLY A 262 -16.56 -17.72 9.69
N MET A 263 -15.88 -16.81 10.40
CA MET A 263 -16.36 -16.24 11.66
C MET A 263 -17.56 -15.30 11.46
N ALA A 264 -17.63 -14.54 10.37
CA ALA A 264 -18.76 -13.66 10.05
C ALA A 264 -20.09 -14.42 9.90
N ASN A 265 -20.02 -15.68 9.45
CA ASN A 265 -21.18 -16.54 9.24
C ASN A 265 -21.68 -17.25 10.52
N GLN A 266 -21.06 -17.01 11.67
CA GLN A 266 -21.46 -17.63 12.95
C GLN A 266 -22.61 -16.88 13.62
N THR A 267 -23.31 -17.58 14.51
CA THR A 267 -24.50 -17.05 15.18
C THR A 267 -24.30 -15.84 16.12
N PRO A 268 -23.13 -15.56 16.72
CA PRO A 268 -22.95 -14.42 17.64
C PRO A 268 -23.05 -13.06 16.95
N TRP A 269 -23.00 -13.05 15.62
CA TRP A 269 -23.19 -11.87 14.78
C TRP A 269 -24.65 -11.63 14.39
N LYS A 270 -25.60 -12.43 14.91
CA LYS A 270 -27.04 -12.21 14.73
C LYS A 270 -27.51 -10.91 15.41
N ASN A 271 -28.70 -10.45 14.99
CA ASN A 271 -29.25 -9.08 15.06
C ASN A 271 -29.00 -8.19 16.30
N GLU A 272 -28.72 -8.74 17.48
CA GLU A 272 -28.60 -7.98 18.73
C GLU A 272 -27.26 -7.22 18.84
N SER A 273 -26.15 -7.82 18.40
CA SER A 273 -24.82 -7.20 18.51
C SER A 273 -24.66 -5.99 17.57
N LEU A 274 -25.17 -6.12 16.34
CA LEU A 274 -25.06 -5.07 15.33
C LEU A 274 -26.07 -3.93 15.54
N ALA A 275 -27.26 -4.24 16.06
CA ALA A 275 -28.25 -3.23 16.44
C ALA A 275 -27.83 -2.47 17.70
N GLY A 276 -27.25 -3.17 18.68
CA GLY A 276 -26.60 -2.58 19.86
C GLY A 276 -25.46 -1.65 19.48
N PHE A 277 -24.55 -2.10 18.62
CA PHE A 277 -23.47 -1.26 18.07
C PHE A 277 -24.01 0.00 17.41
N LYS A 278 -24.99 -0.12 16.51
CA LYS A 278 -25.58 1.05 15.83
C LYS A 278 -26.20 2.03 16.82
N ARG A 279 -26.89 1.55 17.84
CA ARG A 279 -27.52 2.37 18.88
C ARG A 279 -26.47 3.07 19.75
N THR A 280 -25.45 2.35 20.19
CA THR A 280 -24.34 2.90 21.01
C THR A 280 -23.48 3.89 20.22
N VAL A 281 -23.25 3.64 18.93
CA VAL A 281 -22.50 4.57 18.05
C VAL A 281 -23.32 5.82 17.72
N LYS A 282 -24.59 5.65 17.34
CA LYS A 282 -25.47 6.78 16.96
C LYS A 282 -25.85 7.64 18.16
N ASP A 283 -26.23 7.03 19.27
CA ASP A 283 -26.82 7.73 20.42
C ASP A 283 -25.75 8.04 21.50
N GLY A 284 -24.66 7.27 21.56
CA GLY A 284 -23.62 7.39 22.59
C GLY A 284 -22.28 7.97 22.14
N ILE A 285 -21.92 7.90 20.85
CA ILE A 285 -20.64 8.39 20.31
C ILE A 285 -20.82 9.60 19.40
N PHE A 286 -21.80 9.57 18.48
CA PHE A 286 -22.10 10.66 17.54
C PHE A 286 -23.40 11.43 17.87
N GLY A 287 -23.97 11.19 19.05
CA GLY A 287 -25.18 11.87 19.50
C GLY A 287 -25.03 13.39 19.43
N ILE A 288 -25.91 14.02 18.65
CA ILE A 288 -25.97 15.47 18.46
C ILE A 288 -26.38 16.08 19.80
N ASN A 289 -25.42 16.77 20.44
CA ASN A 289 -25.53 17.56 21.66
C ASN A 289 -25.91 16.79 22.94
N LYS A 290 -25.03 16.86 23.97
CA LYS A 290 -25.21 16.51 25.41
C LYS A 290 -24.55 15.23 25.98
N THR A 291 -23.60 14.57 25.32
CA THR A 291 -22.78 13.52 25.99
C THR A 291 -21.36 13.99 26.32
N PRO A 292 -20.94 14.05 27.61
CA PRO A 292 -19.59 14.37 28.02
C PRO A 292 -18.54 13.43 27.40
N LEU A 293 -17.32 13.93 27.15
CA LEU A 293 -16.22 13.17 26.54
C LEU A 293 -15.95 11.83 27.25
N LYS A 294 -16.01 11.80 28.59
CA LYS A 294 -15.84 10.56 29.39
C LYS A 294 -16.91 9.50 29.09
N GLN A 295 -18.17 9.92 28.90
CA GLN A 295 -19.26 9.00 28.55
C GLN A 295 -19.16 8.53 27.10
N ARG A 296 -18.71 9.39 26.17
CA ARG A 296 -18.42 8.99 24.78
C ARG A 296 -17.30 7.96 24.72
N LEU A 297 -16.26 8.12 25.53
CA LEU A 297 -15.15 7.16 25.63
C LEU A 297 -15.61 5.83 26.25
N HIS A 298 -16.43 5.88 27.30
CA HIS A 298 -17.02 4.70 27.94
C HIS A 298 -17.96 3.95 26.97
N ASN A 299 -18.82 4.67 26.26
CA ASN A 299 -19.71 4.11 25.24
C ASN A 299 -18.93 3.55 24.04
N ALA A 300 -17.81 4.18 23.65
CA ALA A 300 -16.91 3.63 22.64
C ALA A 300 -16.24 2.33 23.12
N LYS A 301 -15.83 2.26 24.39
CA LYS A 301 -15.29 1.04 24.99
C LYS A 301 -16.34 -0.08 25.01
N ILE A 302 -17.58 0.21 25.41
CA ILE A 302 -18.70 -0.73 25.35
C ILE A 302 -18.96 -1.15 23.90
N ALA A 303 -18.96 -0.21 22.96
CA ALA A 303 -19.19 -0.50 21.55
C ALA A 303 -18.15 -1.46 20.97
N VAL A 304 -16.88 -1.26 21.31
CA VAL A 304 -15.77 -2.12 20.87
C VAL A 304 -15.81 -3.46 21.62
N TYR A 305 -15.98 -3.45 22.94
CA TYR A 305 -15.90 -4.67 23.73
C TYR A 305 -17.12 -5.57 23.55
N ASP A 306 -18.33 -5.06 23.82
CA ASP A 306 -19.55 -5.87 23.83
C ASP A 306 -20.09 -6.17 22.43
N TYR A 307 -19.79 -5.34 21.43
CA TYR A 307 -20.32 -5.52 20.08
C TYR A 307 -19.27 -5.85 19.01
N ALA A 308 -17.97 -5.78 19.30
CA ALA A 308 -16.94 -6.28 18.40
C ALA A 308 -16.15 -7.45 19.02
N LEU A 309 -15.50 -7.27 20.17
CA LEU A 309 -14.60 -8.28 20.75
C LEU A 309 -15.33 -9.50 21.32
N LYS A 310 -16.41 -9.30 22.09
CA LYS A 310 -17.19 -10.38 22.69
C LYS A 310 -17.91 -11.25 21.64
N PRO A 311 -18.58 -10.69 20.61
CA PRO A 311 -19.11 -11.48 19.50
C PRO A 311 -18.00 -12.16 18.70
N PHE A 312 -16.85 -11.52 18.51
CA PHE A 312 -15.70 -12.13 17.86
C PHE A 312 -15.20 -13.37 18.60
N GLY A 313 -14.96 -13.27 19.91
CA GLY A 313 -14.54 -14.39 20.75
C GLY A 313 -15.56 -15.54 20.74
N LYS A 314 -16.85 -15.22 20.88
CA LYS A 314 -17.91 -16.23 20.75
C LYS A 314 -17.94 -16.86 19.35
N SER A 315 -17.78 -16.07 18.30
CA SER A 315 -17.78 -16.56 16.91
C SER A 315 -16.60 -17.48 16.66
N PHE A 316 -15.45 -17.19 17.23
CA PHE A 316 -14.28 -18.06 17.16
C PHE A 316 -14.56 -19.40 17.86
N THR A 317 -15.14 -19.37 19.07
CA THR A 317 -15.50 -20.60 19.79
C THR A 317 -16.57 -21.42 19.07
N GLU A 318 -17.56 -20.79 18.45
CA GLU A 318 -18.58 -21.49 17.66
C GLU A 318 -18.03 -22.04 16.36
N PHE A 319 -17.14 -21.29 15.69
CA PHE A 319 -16.44 -21.77 14.50
C PHE A 319 -15.58 -23.00 14.82
N TRP A 320 -14.88 -23.00 15.96
CA TRP A 320 -14.10 -24.14 16.43
C TRP A 320 -14.98 -25.35 16.81
N LYS A 321 -16.10 -25.12 17.51
CA LYS A 321 -16.99 -26.20 17.95
C LYS A 321 -17.79 -26.78 16.78
N GLY A 322 -18.20 -25.96 15.82
CA GLY A 322 -19.06 -26.33 14.71
C GLY A 322 -20.50 -26.62 15.14
N HIS A 323 -21.41 -26.61 14.18
CA HIS A 323 -22.83 -26.99 14.39
C HIS A 323 -23.06 -28.49 14.14
N ASN A 324 -22.15 -29.13 13.41
CA ASN A 324 -22.10 -30.55 13.12
C ASN A 324 -20.64 -31.01 12.99
N LYS A 325 -20.38 -32.33 12.92
CA LYS A 325 -19.00 -32.87 12.83
C LYS A 325 -18.22 -32.27 11.66
N ALA A 326 -18.84 -32.13 10.48
CA ALA A 326 -18.19 -31.59 9.28
C ALA A 326 -17.78 -30.11 9.44
N SER A 327 -18.66 -29.25 9.95
CA SER A 327 -18.36 -27.83 10.20
C SER A 327 -17.37 -27.63 11.33
N SER A 328 -17.36 -28.50 12.35
CA SER A 328 -16.36 -28.52 13.40
C SER A 328 -14.96 -28.81 12.84
N ILE A 329 -14.86 -29.84 11.99
CA ILE A 329 -13.61 -30.20 11.31
C ILE A 329 -13.16 -29.05 10.40
N ALA A 330 -14.06 -28.48 9.61
CA ALA A 330 -13.76 -27.34 8.74
C ALA A 330 -13.25 -26.13 9.55
N GLY A 331 -13.94 -25.74 10.63
CA GLY A 331 -13.53 -24.61 11.46
C GLY A 331 -12.20 -24.82 12.17
N LYS A 332 -11.98 -26.02 12.76
CA LYS A 332 -10.67 -26.40 13.33
C LYS A 332 -9.58 -26.38 12.29
N SER A 333 -9.82 -26.93 11.10
CA SER A 333 -8.83 -26.98 10.02
C SER A 333 -8.39 -25.58 9.59
N ILE A 334 -9.33 -24.64 9.44
CA ILE A 334 -9.04 -23.25 9.04
C ILE A 334 -8.27 -22.52 10.14
N ILE A 335 -8.65 -22.69 11.41
CA ILE A 335 -7.94 -22.09 12.55
C ILE A 335 -6.51 -22.65 12.65
N LEU A 336 -6.35 -23.97 12.62
CA LEU A 336 -5.05 -24.63 12.70
C LEU A 336 -4.18 -24.29 11.50
N LEU A 337 -4.73 -24.30 10.29
CA LEU A 337 -4.02 -23.89 9.07
C LEU A 337 -3.56 -22.45 9.17
N THR A 338 -4.39 -21.52 9.65
CA THR A 338 -4.02 -20.11 9.82
C THR A 338 -2.90 -19.97 10.85
N GLY A 339 -2.98 -20.69 11.98
CA GLY A 339 -1.92 -20.71 12.99
C GLY A 339 -0.60 -21.27 12.47
N LEU A 340 -0.64 -22.44 11.82
CA LEU A 340 0.52 -23.09 11.21
C LEU A 340 1.13 -22.21 10.12
N ALA A 341 0.32 -21.67 9.20
CA ALA A 341 0.78 -20.76 8.16
C ALA A 341 1.48 -19.53 8.75
N THR A 342 0.97 -18.99 9.86
CA THR A 342 1.57 -17.85 10.56
C THR A 342 2.93 -18.22 11.15
N LEU A 343 3.03 -19.37 11.82
CA LEU A 343 4.29 -19.87 12.36
C LEU A 343 5.31 -20.16 11.25
N THR A 344 4.87 -20.77 10.16
CA THR A 344 5.70 -21.03 8.97
C THR A 344 6.20 -19.73 8.35
N ALA A 345 5.33 -18.72 8.22
CA ALA A 345 5.71 -17.41 7.71
C ALA A 345 6.79 -16.76 8.58
N ILE A 346 6.58 -16.73 9.89
CA ILE A 346 7.54 -16.15 10.85
C ILE A 346 8.87 -16.92 10.79
N SER A 347 8.83 -18.24 10.85
CA SER A 347 10.02 -19.10 10.83
C SER A 347 10.83 -18.90 9.54
N LEU A 348 10.17 -18.89 8.38
CA LEU A 348 10.85 -18.72 7.10
C LEU A 348 11.36 -17.30 6.90
N LEU A 349 10.61 -16.29 7.33
CA LEU A 349 11.09 -14.90 7.32
C LEU A 349 12.33 -14.76 8.19
N VAL A 350 12.36 -15.31 9.41
CA VAL A 350 13.52 -15.22 10.31
C VAL A 350 14.70 -16.07 9.81
N GLY A 351 14.44 -17.28 9.31
CA GLY A 351 15.50 -18.21 8.90
C GLY A 351 16.10 -17.87 7.54
N LYS A 352 15.26 -17.73 6.50
CA LYS A 352 15.74 -17.63 5.11
C LYS A 352 16.24 -16.25 4.72
N THR A 353 15.81 -15.19 5.40
CA THR A 353 16.30 -13.84 5.11
C THR A 353 17.60 -13.49 5.85
N SER A 354 18.12 -14.39 6.70
CA SER A 354 19.35 -14.16 7.45
C SER A 354 20.57 -14.11 6.52
N GLY A 355 21.57 -13.30 6.86
CA GLY A 355 22.85 -13.28 6.16
C GLY A 355 23.55 -14.65 6.18
N ARG A 356 23.35 -15.45 7.25
CA ARG A 356 23.87 -16.83 7.33
C ARG A 356 23.29 -17.78 6.28
N SER A 357 22.08 -17.50 5.81
CA SER A 357 21.39 -18.27 4.77
C SER A 357 21.73 -17.78 3.36
N HIS A 358 22.56 -16.74 3.25
CA HIS A 358 23.05 -16.18 2.00
C HIS A 358 24.50 -16.63 1.84
N LYS A 359 24.70 -17.89 1.43
CA LYS A 359 25.99 -18.26 0.84
C LYS A 359 26.08 -17.48 -0.47
N ILE A 360 26.98 -16.51 -0.51
CA ILE A 360 27.39 -15.83 -1.72
C ILE A 360 27.82 -16.95 -2.68
N VAL A 361 27.08 -17.12 -3.78
CA VAL A 361 27.60 -17.86 -4.92
C VAL A 361 28.75 -17.00 -5.41
N LYS A 362 29.97 -17.29 -4.94
CA LYS A 362 31.17 -16.78 -5.59
C LYS A 362 31.03 -17.24 -7.04
N LYS A 363 30.92 -16.28 -7.95
CA LYS A 363 31.12 -16.53 -9.37
C LYS A 363 32.51 -17.15 -9.45
N ASP A 364 32.60 -18.41 -9.86
CA ASP A 364 33.87 -19.05 -10.13
C ASP A 364 34.52 -18.32 -11.31
N GLU A 365 35.33 -17.32 -10.98
CA GLU A 365 36.23 -16.64 -11.90
C GLU A 365 37.48 -17.51 -12.07
N LYS A 366 37.30 -18.71 -12.62
CA LYS A 366 38.37 -19.62 -13.05
C LYS A 366 37.88 -20.54 -14.16
N THR A 367 37.73 -20.00 -15.37
CA THR A 367 37.98 -20.72 -16.64
C THR A 367 37.80 -19.72 -17.77
N ASN A 368 38.86 -18.97 -18.06
CA ASN A 368 39.19 -18.45 -19.40
C ASN A 368 40.68 -18.06 -19.40
N GLU A 369 41.51 -18.96 -18.90
CA GLU A 369 42.87 -19.11 -19.35
C GLU A 369 43.01 -20.58 -19.72
N VAL A 370 43.65 -20.84 -20.86
CA VAL A 370 43.73 -22.13 -21.56
C VAL A 370 42.53 -22.42 -22.46
N GLN A 371 42.53 -21.77 -23.64
CA GLN A 371 42.77 -22.53 -24.87
C GLN A 371 43.62 -21.67 -25.80
N LYS A 372 44.89 -22.09 -25.91
CA LYS A 372 45.76 -21.84 -27.04
C LYS A 372 45.20 -22.49 -28.29
#